data_AF-A0A937QU85-F1
#
_entry.id   AF-A0A937QU85-F1
#
_cell.length_a   1.000
_cell.length_b   1.000
_cell.length_c   1.000
_cell.angle_alpha   90.00
_cell.angle_beta   90.00
_cell.angle_gamma   90.00
#
_symmetry.space_group_name_H-M   'P 1'
#
loop_
_entity.id
_entity.type
_entity.pdbx_description
1 polymer ?
#
loop_
_entity_poly.entity_id
_entity_poly.type
_entity_poly.pdbx_seq_one_letter_code
_entity_poly.pdbx_strand_id
1 'polypeptide(L)'
;MPLSRLVKVGESYYHLDIGDDGEIVEFRRAQPAFGTLDFGDENVDVKLWSDAGHQHLFSSNGKLRLPAGKYATVVLKLTETDSAGNRWLFDTEKARGGAGAGELGAFEVRPDETTSFEIGPPFQVKSSMEKHGRDAWVKFYLEGRSGELYVPGAKKNGKEVPEPQFQIISETGQTVHSAQFGFA
;
A
#
# COMPACT_ATOMS: atom_id res chain seq x y z
N MET A 1 -7.02 -15.03 10.42
CA MET A 1 -6.86 -13.57 10.55
C MET A 1 -7.34 -13.18 11.93
N PRO A 2 -6.58 -12.40 12.72
CA PRO A 2 -7.04 -12.00 14.03
C PRO A 2 -8.26 -11.08 13.91
N LEU A 3 -9.29 -11.37 14.70
CA LEU A 3 -10.40 -10.46 14.93
C LEU A 3 -9.84 -9.20 15.61
N SER A 4 -10.20 -8.00 15.13
CA SER A 4 -9.77 -6.75 15.77
C SER A 4 -10.25 -6.72 17.22
N ARG A 5 -9.33 -6.44 18.15
CA ARG A 5 -9.55 -6.46 19.62
C ARG A 5 -9.51 -5.09 20.25
N LEU A 6 -9.17 -4.06 19.48
CA LEU A 6 -9.08 -2.68 19.91
C LEU A 6 -9.73 -1.80 18.85
N VAL A 7 -10.49 -0.79 19.28
CA VAL A 7 -11.14 0.18 18.39
C VAL A 7 -11.01 1.59 18.96
N LYS A 8 -10.80 2.58 18.08
CA LYS A 8 -10.87 4.00 18.46
C LYS A 8 -12.31 4.50 18.26
N VAL A 9 -12.91 5.04 19.32
CA VAL A 9 -14.23 5.69 19.30
C VAL A 9 -14.09 7.09 19.88
N GLY A 10 -14.30 8.12 19.04
CA GLY A 10 -13.90 9.49 19.38
C GLY A 10 -12.40 9.53 19.64
N GLU A 11 -11.97 10.10 20.77
CA GLU A 11 -10.55 10.15 21.17
C GLU A 11 -10.12 9.03 22.13
N SER A 12 -11.01 8.09 22.45
CA SER A 12 -10.70 6.98 23.36
C SER A 12 -10.59 5.66 22.64
N TYR A 13 -9.73 4.79 23.16
CA TYR A 13 -9.61 3.42 22.71
C TYR A 13 -10.42 2.50 23.61
N TYR A 14 -10.94 1.42 23.04
CA TYR A 14 -11.71 0.40 23.74
C TYR A 14 -11.26 -0.99 23.30
N HIS A 15 -11.05 -1.89 24.26
CA HIS A 15 -10.99 -3.31 24.00
C HIS A 15 -12.38 -3.81 23.61
N LEU A 16 -12.41 -4.68 22.60
CA LEU A 16 -13.61 -5.36 22.14
C LEU A 16 -13.54 -6.81 22.59
N ASP A 17 -14.50 -7.21 23.42
CA ASP A 17 -14.72 -8.58 23.85
C ASP A 17 -16.07 -9.06 23.30
N ILE A 18 -16.10 -10.23 22.69
CA ILE A 18 -17.33 -10.88 22.21
C ILE A 18 -17.61 -12.05 23.13
N GLY A 19 -18.82 -12.11 23.68
CA GLY A 19 -19.27 -13.26 24.48
C GLY A 19 -19.19 -14.57 23.70
N ASP A 20 -19.04 -15.69 24.40
CA ASP A 20 -18.86 -17.01 23.77
C ASP A 20 -20.02 -17.41 22.85
N ASP A 21 -21.22 -16.85 23.08
CA ASP A 21 -22.43 -17.03 22.27
C ASP A 21 -22.53 -16.06 21.08
N GLY A 22 -21.68 -15.04 21.02
CA GLY A 22 -21.73 -13.98 20.01
C GLY A 22 -22.87 -12.98 20.18
N GLU A 23 -23.68 -13.07 21.24
CA GLU A 23 -24.87 -12.22 21.42
C GLU A 23 -24.51 -10.86 22.02
N ILE A 24 -23.45 -10.79 22.82
CA ILE A 24 -23.01 -9.59 23.50
C ILE A 24 -21.63 -9.17 23.01
N VAL A 25 -21.50 -7.89 22.63
CA VAL A 25 -20.23 -7.24 22.34
C VAL A 25 -20.00 -6.16 23.39
N GLU A 26 -18.96 -6.33 24.21
CA GLU A 26 -18.57 -5.39 25.24
C GLU A 26 -17.42 -4.49 24.78
N PHE A 27 -17.51 -3.20 25.13
CA PHE A 27 -16.46 -2.23 24.88
C PHE A 27 -15.91 -1.72 26.21
N ARG A 28 -14.64 -2.01 26.50
CA ARG A 28 -13.97 -1.60 27.75
C ARG A 28 -12.89 -0.60 27.44
N ARG A 29 -12.92 0.56 28.10
CA ARG A 29 -11.94 1.63 27.84
C ARG A 29 -10.51 1.11 28.02
N ALA A 30 -9.65 1.45 27.06
CA ALA A 30 -8.27 1.03 26.99
C ALA A 30 -7.33 2.23 26.84
N GLN A 31 -6.10 2.07 27.31
CA GLN A 31 -5.00 3.00 27.10
C GLN A 31 -3.84 2.23 26.47
N PRO A 32 -3.85 2.04 25.14
CA PRO A 32 -2.79 1.30 24.49
C PRO A 32 -1.46 2.07 24.60
N ALA A 33 -0.36 1.32 24.68
CA ALA A 33 0.95 1.88 24.37
C ALA A 33 1.01 2.29 22.89
N PHE A 34 1.87 3.24 22.54
CA PHE A 34 2.00 3.75 21.18
C PHE A 34 3.43 3.63 20.69
N GLY A 35 3.59 3.42 19.39
CA GLY A 35 4.85 3.61 18.68
C GLY A 35 4.68 4.56 17.50
N THR A 36 5.73 4.69 16.70
CA THR A 36 5.76 5.50 15.50
C THR A 36 5.97 4.62 14.27
N LEU A 37 5.14 4.80 13.26
CA LEU A 37 5.39 4.32 11.90
C LEU A 37 5.93 5.49 11.07
N ASP A 38 7.07 5.30 10.44
CA ASP A 38 7.81 6.35 9.74
C ASP A 38 8.09 5.93 8.29
N PHE A 39 7.56 6.70 7.35
CA PHE A 39 7.79 6.52 5.92
C PHE A 39 8.84 7.50 5.37
N GLY A 40 9.64 8.14 6.24
CA GLY A 40 10.49 9.26 5.88
C GLY A 40 9.70 10.57 5.86
N ASP A 41 10.09 11.51 5.01
CA ASP A 41 9.37 12.79 4.85
C ASP A 41 8.26 12.74 3.78
N GLU A 42 7.79 11.52 3.49
CA GLU A 42 6.86 11.27 2.37
C GLU A 42 5.42 11.65 2.69
N ASN A 43 4.67 12.05 1.65
CA ASN A 43 3.23 12.30 1.78
C ASN A 43 2.44 11.03 1.43
N VAL A 44 1.82 10.44 2.45
CA VAL A 44 1.17 9.13 2.38
C VAL A 44 -0.30 9.17 2.78
N ASP A 45 -1.09 8.39 2.05
CA ASP A 45 -2.44 7.94 2.43
C ASP A 45 -2.37 6.42 2.56
N VAL A 46 -2.52 5.90 3.77
CA VAL A 46 -2.35 4.47 4.07
C VAL A 46 -3.60 3.88 4.71
N LYS A 47 -3.96 2.68 4.24
CA LYS A 47 -4.96 1.82 4.88
C LYS A 47 -4.27 0.62 5.49
N LEU A 48 -4.45 0.48 6.80
CA LEU A 48 -3.84 -0.58 7.60
C LEU A 48 -4.91 -1.50 8.17
N TRP A 49 -4.58 -2.77 8.31
CA TRP A 49 -5.30 -3.71 9.15
C TRP A 49 -4.43 -4.09 10.34
N SER A 50 -4.96 -4.00 11.56
CA SER A 50 -4.29 -4.48 12.77
C SER A 50 -5.25 -5.04 13.81
N ASP A 51 -4.69 -5.45 14.94
CA ASP A 51 -5.43 -5.73 16.17
C ASP A 51 -6.26 -4.52 16.63
N ALA A 52 -5.88 -3.30 16.20
CA ALA A 52 -6.59 -2.04 16.43
C ALA A 52 -7.63 -1.68 15.36
N GLY A 53 -8.00 -2.62 14.49
CA GLY A 53 -9.01 -2.41 13.47
C GLY A 53 -8.46 -2.08 12.09
N HIS A 54 -9.38 -1.83 11.16
CA HIS A 54 -9.08 -1.19 9.88
C HIS A 54 -8.93 0.32 10.10
N GLN A 55 -7.78 0.87 9.72
CA GLN A 55 -7.46 2.27 9.88
C GLN A 55 -7.16 2.90 8.52
N HIS A 56 -7.67 4.12 8.32
CA HIS A 56 -7.35 4.95 7.16
C HIS A 56 -6.68 6.21 7.69
N LEU A 57 -5.42 6.40 7.33
CA LEU A 57 -4.53 7.38 7.95
C LEU A 57 -3.84 8.20 6.86
N PHE A 58 -3.57 9.45 7.18
CA PHE A 58 -2.89 10.39 6.29
C PHE A 58 -1.73 11.02 7.04
N SER A 59 -0.58 11.14 6.37
CA SER A 59 0.55 11.89 6.88
C SER A 59 1.21 12.68 5.77
N SER A 60 1.42 13.98 6.00
CA SER A 60 2.15 14.86 5.09
C SER A 60 3.65 14.92 5.38
N ASN A 61 4.11 14.22 6.42
CA ASN A 61 5.51 14.19 6.87
C ASN A 61 5.97 12.76 7.17
N GLY A 62 5.32 11.77 6.54
CA GLY A 62 5.55 10.33 6.64
C GLY A 62 5.40 9.69 8.02
N LYS A 63 5.15 10.47 9.09
CA LYS A 63 5.11 9.97 10.46
C LYS A 63 3.69 9.79 10.95
N LEU A 64 3.41 8.62 11.54
CA LEU A 64 2.12 8.24 12.09
C LEU A 64 2.31 7.64 13.49
N ARG A 65 1.56 8.13 14.47
CA ARG A 65 1.54 7.58 15.82
C ARG A 65 0.41 6.57 15.96
N LEU A 66 0.75 5.31 16.23
CA LEU A 66 -0.19 4.18 16.20
C LEU A 66 -0.13 3.38 17.51
N PRO A 67 -1.24 2.74 17.94
CA PRO A 67 -1.19 1.75 19.00
C PRO A 67 -0.14 0.68 18.70
N ALA A 68 0.62 0.26 19.71
CA ALA A 68 1.53 -0.86 19.55
C ALA A 68 0.76 -2.13 19.16
N GLY A 69 1.30 -2.91 18.24
CA GLY A 69 0.64 -4.11 17.72
C GLY A 69 1.15 -4.53 16.35
N LYS A 70 0.51 -5.56 15.79
CA LYS A 70 0.83 -6.09 14.46
C LYS A 70 -0.07 -5.50 13.40
N TYR A 71 0.52 -5.14 12.27
CA TYR A 71 -0.12 -4.41 11.18
C TYR A 71 0.16 -5.10 9.84
N ALA A 72 -0.75 -4.90 8.91
CA ALA A 72 -0.58 -5.20 7.50
C ALA A 72 -1.10 -4.03 6.67
N THR A 73 -0.31 -3.58 5.68
CA THR A 73 -0.75 -2.55 4.74
C THR A 73 -1.68 -3.16 3.70
N VAL A 74 -2.87 -2.57 3.56
CA VAL A 74 -3.90 -3.00 2.60
C VAL A 74 -3.84 -2.14 1.34
N VAL A 75 -3.66 -0.83 1.52
CA VAL A 75 -3.49 0.15 0.45
C VAL A 75 -2.49 1.18 0.93
N LEU A 76 -1.57 1.57 0.06
CA LEU A 76 -0.72 2.73 0.22
C LEU A 76 -0.90 3.62 -1.01
N LYS A 77 -0.99 4.92 -0.79
CA LYS A 77 -0.84 5.93 -1.83
C LYS A 77 0.30 6.84 -1.47
N LEU A 78 1.18 7.06 -2.43
CA LEU A 78 2.35 7.90 -2.29
C LEU A 78 2.15 9.16 -3.15
N THR A 79 2.35 10.32 -2.54
CA THR A 79 2.42 11.60 -3.25
C THR A 79 3.87 12.10 -3.26
N GLU A 80 4.40 12.30 -4.46
CA GLU A 80 5.77 12.80 -4.69
C GLU A 80 5.73 14.16 -5.39
N THR A 81 6.80 14.95 -5.23
CA THR A 81 7.03 16.15 -6.06
C THR A 81 8.37 16.03 -6.76
N ASP A 82 8.34 16.00 -8.10
CA ASP A 82 9.58 15.91 -8.87
C ASP A 82 10.36 17.24 -8.87
N SER A 83 11.60 17.21 -9.37
CA SER A 83 12.47 18.39 -9.44
C SER A 83 11.92 19.53 -10.33
N ALA A 84 10.93 19.23 -11.18
CA ALA A 84 10.24 20.21 -12.00
C ALA A 84 8.95 20.74 -11.32
N GLY A 85 8.71 20.38 -10.06
CA GLY A 85 7.56 20.79 -9.27
C GLY A 85 6.26 20.06 -9.65
N ASN A 86 6.32 18.99 -10.43
CA ASN A 86 5.12 18.22 -10.73
C ASN A 86 4.77 17.31 -9.56
N ARG A 87 3.50 17.33 -9.19
CA ARG A 87 2.96 16.44 -8.18
C ARG A 87 2.58 15.10 -8.81
N TRP A 88 3.18 14.02 -8.32
CA TRP A 88 2.88 12.66 -8.72
C TRP A 88 2.07 11.95 -7.64
N LEU A 89 1.11 11.12 -8.05
CA LEU A 89 0.35 10.24 -7.16
C LEU A 89 0.47 8.80 -7.68
N PHE A 90 0.90 7.90 -6.80
CA PHE A 90 1.02 6.48 -7.06
C PHE A 90 0.11 5.72 -6.10
N ASP A 91 -0.63 4.73 -6.62
CA ASP A 91 -1.46 3.83 -5.82
C ASP A 91 -0.81 2.45 -5.82
N THR A 92 -0.74 1.76 -4.67
CA THR A 92 -0.28 0.37 -4.63
C THR A 92 -1.33 -0.59 -5.17
N GLU A 93 -0.88 -1.75 -5.66
CA GLU A 93 -1.80 -2.85 -5.94
C GLU A 93 -2.53 -3.22 -4.65
N LYS A 94 -3.86 -3.35 -4.71
CA LYS A 94 -4.63 -3.87 -3.58
C LYS A 94 -4.13 -5.28 -3.32
N ALA A 95 -3.36 -5.43 -2.26
CA ALA A 95 -2.71 -6.68 -1.96
C ALA A 95 -3.77 -7.73 -1.60
N ARG A 96 -4.19 -8.57 -2.56
CA ARG A 96 -4.89 -9.83 -2.24
C ARG A 96 -3.87 -10.73 -1.53
N GLY A 97 -3.81 -10.62 -0.21
CA GLY A 97 -2.89 -11.40 0.63
C GLY A 97 -1.49 -10.80 0.80
N GLY A 98 -1.33 -9.48 0.75
CA GLY A 98 -0.06 -8.82 1.12
C GLY A 98 1.03 -8.74 0.02
N ALA A 99 0.86 -9.45 -1.10
CA ALA A 99 1.90 -9.61 -2.13
C ALA A 99 2.38 -8.31 -2.83
N GLY A 100 1.61 -7.23 -2.78
CA GLY A 100 1.97 -5.94 -3.38
C GLY A 100 2.55 -4.90 -2.41
N ALA A 101 2.68 -5.24 -1.12
CA ALA A 101 3.09 -4.28 -0.09
C ALA A 101 4.57 -4.38 0.30
N GLY A 102 5.34 -5.31 -0.29
CA GLY A 102 6.75 -5.50 0.06
C GLY A 102 6.94 -5.76 1.56
N GLU A 103 7.91 -5.07 2.17
CA GLU A 103 8.17 -5.13 3.61
C GLU A 103 6.99 -4.63 4.45
N LEU A 104 6.09 -3.82 3.87
CA LEU A 104 4.89 -3.32 4.54
C LEU A 104 3.74 -4.35 4.57
N GLY A 105 3.92 -5.53 3.96
CA GLY A 105 2.90 -6.58 3.93
C GLY A 105 2.53 -7.12 5.31
N ALA A 106 3.49 -7.13 6.24
CA ALA A 106 3.26 -7.41 7.66
C ALA A 106 4.39 -6.81 8.50
N PHE A 107 4.04 -6.01 9.51
CA PHE A 107 5.02 -5.37 10.39
C PHE A 107 4.48 -5.21 11.81
N GLU A 108 5.37 -4.84 12.73
CA GLU A 108 5.04 -4.58 14.13
C GLU A 108 5.41 -3.14 14.49
N VAL A 109 4.49 -2.46 15.18
CA VAL A 109 4.77 -1.19 15.85
C VAL A 109 4.96 -1.50 17.33
N ARG A 110 6.14 -1.20 17.88
CA ARG A 110 6.45 -1.44 19.29
C ARG A 110 6.26 -0.17 20.14
N PRO A 111 5.98 -0.32 21.45
CA PRO A 111 5.89 0.81 22.37
C PRO A 111 7.14 1.68 22.33
N ASP A 112 6.96 2.99 22.17
CA ASP A 112 8.01 4.02 22.22
C ASP A 112 9.17 3.83 21.22
N GLU A 113 8.99 2.95 20.24
CA GLU A 113 9.93 2.71 19.14
C GLU A 113 9.42 3.31 17.83
N THR A 114 10.35 3.51 16.89
CA THR A 114 10.04 3.88 15.51
C THR A 114 10.26 2.67 14.60
N THR A 115 9.21 2.25 13.89
CA THR A 115 9.28 1.31 12.78
C THR A 115 9.34 2.11 11.48
N SER A 116 10.43 1.97 10.72
CA SER A 116 10.70 2.80 9.53
C SER A 116 10.71 1.98 8.25
N PHE A 117 10.18 2.55 7.17
CA PHE A 117 10.23 2.02 5.82
C PHE A 117 10.65 3.11 4.83
N GLU A 118 11.60 2.79 3.95
CA GLU A 118 11.94 3.66 2.84
C GLU A 118 11.06 3.30 1.64
N ILE A 119 9.98 4.05 1.42
CA ILE A 119 9.09 3.83 0.28
C ILE A 119 9.46 4.74 -0.89
N GLY A 120 8.84 4.50 -2.03
CA GLY A 120 8.90 5.37 -3.18
C GLY A 120 10.17 5.21 -4.01
N PRO A 121 10.60 6.27 -4.71
CA PRO A 121 11.69 6.22 -5.67
C PRO A 121 13.06 5.93 -5.02
N PRO A 122 14.06 5.47 -5.80
CA PRO A 122 14.00 5.23 -7.25
C PRO A 122 13.18 3.99 -7.59
N PHE A 123 12.24 4.15 -8.51
CA PHE A 123 11.38 3.05 -8.94
C PHE A 123 12.10 2.10 -9.89
N GLN A 124 11.85 0.80 -9.74
CA GLN A 124 12.23 -0.24 -10.70
C GLN A 124 11.00 -0.73 -11.43
N VAL A 125 11.08 -0.91 -12.75
CA VAL A 125 10.00 -1.53 -13.51
C VAL A 125 10.06 -3.05 -13.29
N LYS A 126 8.99 -3.63 -12.77
CA LYS A 126 8.78 -5.09 -12.74
C LYS A 126 7.75 -5.46 -13.79
N SER A 127 7.96 -6.58 -14.45
CA SER A 127 6.96 -7.16 -15.35
C SER A 127 6.78 -8.64 -15.06
N SER A 128 5.57 -9.13 -15.31
CA SER A 128 5.26 -10.55 -15.29
C SER A 128 4.42 -10.91 -16.50
N MET A 129 4.57 -12.16 -16.93
CA MET A 129 3.82 -12.70 -18.06
C MET A 129 3.17 -14.01 -17.62
N GLU A 130 1.86 -14.10 -17.85
CA GLU A 130 1.09 -15.31 -17.60
C GLU A 130 0.45 -15.76 -18.91
N LYS A 131 0.52 -17.06 -19.21
CA LYS A 131 -0.13 -17.64 -20.39
C LYS A 131 -1.36 -18.42 -19.97
N HIS A 132 -2.51 -18.08 -20.55
CA HIS A 132 -3.78 -18.74 -20.33
C HIS A 132 -4.33 -19.21 -21.68
N GLY A 133 -4.06 -20.47 -22.04
CA GLY A 133 -4.45 -21.03 -23.34
C GLY A 133 -3.74 -20.34 -24.50
N ARG A 134 -4.52 -19.62 -25.34
CA ARG A 134 -3.99 -18.83 -26.47
C ARG A 134 -3.66 -17.39 -26.10
N ASP A 135 -4.05 -16.96 -24.91
CA ASP A 135 -3.89 -15.58 -24.46
C ASP A 135 -2.61 -15.47 -23.61
N ALA A 136 -1.91 -14.36 -23.79
CA ALA A 136 -0.79 -13.96 -22.95
C ALA A 136 -1.15 -12.66 -22.23
N TRP A 137 -1.03 -12.68 -20.91
CA TRP A 137 -1.28 -11.54 -20.04
C TRP A 137 0.05 -10.98 -19.61
N VAL A 138 0.28 -9.70 -19.90
CA VAL A 138 1.48 -8.99 -19.50
C VAL A 138 1.07 -7.96 -18.46
N LYS A 139 1.67 -8.03 -17.27
CA LYS A 139 1.50 -7.05 -16.20
C LYS A 139 2.81 -6.32 -16.00
N PHE A 140 2.72 -5.06 -15.59
CA PHE A 140 3.88 -4.31 -15.14
C PHE A 140 3.52 -3.49 -13.90
N TYR A 141 4.52 -3.29 -13.06
CA TYR A 141 4.43 -2.56 -11.80
C TYR A 141 5.66 -1.67 -11.66
N LEU A 142 5.51 -0.58 -10.91
CA LEU A 142 6.67 0.13 -10.36
C LEU A 142 6.94 -0.42 -8.96
N GLU A 143 8.12 -0.97 -8.73
CA GLU A 143 8.57 -1.38 -7.41
C GLU A 143 9.34 -0.22 -6.75
N GLY A 144 8.93 0.16 -5.54
CA GLY A 144 9.63 1.14 -4.71
C GLY A 144 10.70 0.51 -3.82
N ARG A 145 11.36 1.35 -3.02
CA ARG A 145 12.52 0.95 -2.20
C ARG A 145 12.23 -0.11 -1.13
N SER A 146 10.99 -0.20 -0.63
CA SER A 146 10.58 -1.22 0.34
C SER A 146 9.92 -2.43 -0.33
N GLY A 147 10.06 -2.57 -1.66
CA GLY A 147 9.46 -3.65 -2.44
C GLY A 147 7.95 -3.50 -2.64
N GLU A 148 7.37 -2.35 -2.30
CA GLU A 148 5.97 -2.07 -2.56
C GLU A 148 5.72 -1.85 -4.06
N LEU A 149 4.63 -2.43 -4.57
CA LEU A 149 4.29 -2.43 -5.98
C LEU A 149 3.17 -1.43 -6.26
N TYR A 150 3.48 -0.40 -7.04
CA TYR A 150 2.53 0.57 -7.54
C TYR A 150 1.92 0.12 -8.86
N VAL A 151 0.59 0.25 -8.96
CA VAL A 151 -0.13 -0.07 -10.19
C VAL A 151 0.11 0.98 -11.27
N PRO A 152 -0.02 0.59 -12.56
CA PRO A 152 -0.10 1.55 -13.65
C PRO A 152 -1.24 2.57 -13.43
N GLY A 153 -1.12 3.75 -14.06
CA GLY A 153 -2.12 4.83 -13.91
C GLY A 153 -1.74 5.93 -12.91
N ALA A 154 -0.44 6.11 -12.66
CA ALA A 154 0.05 7.23 -11.85
C ALA A 154 -0.49 8.57 -12.36
N LYS A 155 -0.78 9.49 -11.44
CA LYS A 155 -1.32 10.81 -11.81
C LYS A 155 -0.26 11.87 -11.69
N LYS A 156 -0.03 12.62 -12.77
CA LYS A 156 0.81 13.82 -12.81
C LYS A 156 -0.07 15.06 -12.77
N ASN A 157 0.11 15.91 -11.76
CA ASN A 157 -0.67 17.13 -11.53
C ASN A 157 -2.19 16.88 -11.56
N GLY A 158 -2.62 15.77 -10.97
CA GLY A 158 -4.02 15.35 -10.89
C GLY A 158 -4.57 14.70 -12.17
N LYS A 159 -3.79 14.62 -13.25
CA LYS A 159 -4.16 13.94 -14.50
C LYS A 159 -3.44 12.61 -14.62
N GLU A 160 -4.16 11.56 -14.99
CA GLU A 160 -3.57 10.27 -15.27
C GLU A 160 -2.57 10.36 -16.42
N VAL A 161 -1.41 9.72 -16.28
CA VAL A 161 -0.43 9.67 -17.37
C VAL A 161 -0.92 8.75 -18.48
N PRO A 162 -0.51 8.97 -19.74
CA PRO A 162 -0.89 8.09 -20.83
C PRO A 162 -0.48 6.63 -20.56
N GLU A 163 -1.32 5.70 -20.99
CA GLU A 163 -1.01 4.27 -20.93
C GLU A 163 0.27 3.99 -21.72
N PRO A 164 1.16 3.11 -21.21
CA PRO A 164 2.37 2.74 -21.93
C PRO A 164 2.06 2.04 -23.26
N GLN A 165 2.99 2.19 -24.20
CA GLN A 165 2.97 1.45 -25.45
C GLN A 165 3.82 0.18 -25.33
N PHE A 166 3.47 -0.85 -26.09
CA PHE A 166 4.29 -2.04 -26.24
C PHE A 166 4.51 -2.38 -27.71
N GLN A 167 5.60 -3.10 -27.96
CA GLN A 167 5.96 -3.64 -29.26
C GLN A 167 6.29 -5.12 -29.10
N ILE A 168 5.87 -5.92 -30.07
CA ILE A 168 6.35 -7.28 -30.25
C ILE A 168 7.40 -7.23 -31.36
N ILE A 169 8.60 -7.71 -31.06
CA ILE A 169 9.75 -7.65 -31.95
C ILE A 169 10.11 -9.08 -32.33
N SER A 170 10.31 -9.31 -33.63
CA SER A 170 10.77 -10.60 -34.16
C SER A 170 12.24 -10.88 -33.82
N GLU A 171 12.68 -12.11 -34.07
CA GLU A 171 14.08 -12.53 -33.91
C GLU A 171 15.07 -11.68 -34.72
N THR A 172 14.63 -11.11 -35.85
CA THR A 172 15.46 -10.24 -36.69
C THR A 172 15.48 -8.78 -36.25
N GLY A 173 14.78 -8.44 -35.16
CA GLY A 173 14.67 -7.07 -34.64
C GLY A 173 13.56 -6.24 -35.30
N GLN A 174 12.78 -6.81 -36.22
CA GLN A 174 11.65 -6.10 -36.84
C GLN A 174 10.42 -6.12 -35.93
N THR A 175 9.77 -4.96 -35.76
CA THR A 175 8.47 -4.86 -35.09
C THR A 175 7.40 -5.64 -35.88
N VAL A 176 6.83 -6.67 -35.26
CA VAL A 176 5.72 -7.46 -35.82
C VAL A 176 4.37 -6.94 -35.38
N HIS A 177 4.30 -6.25 -34.24
CA HIS A 177 3.08 -5.65 -33.72
C HIS A 177 3.40 -4.49 -32.77
N SER A 178 2.51 -3.50 -32.71
CA SER A 178 2.56 -2.40 -31.76
C SER A 178 1.15 -2.11 -31.25
N ALA A 179 1.01 -1.89 -29.97
CA ALA A 179 -0.26 -1.52 -29.35
C ALA A 179 -0.04 -0.77 -28.03
N GLN A 180 -1.13 -0.40 -27.38
CA GLN A 180 -1.15 0.30 -26.10
C GLN A 180 -1.72 -0.62 -25.02
N PHE A 181 -1.19 -0.55 -23.81
CA PHE A 181 -1.81 -1.21 -22.66
C PHE A 181 -3.15 -0.53 -22.35
N GLY A 182 -4.13 -1.28 -21.86
CA GLY A 182 -5.33 -0.70 -21.25
C GLY A 182 -5.17 -0.66 -19.73
N PHE A 183 -5.58 0.42 -19.08
CA PHE A 183 -5.85 0.40 -17.64
C PHE A 183 -7.18 -0.36 -17.40
N ALA A 184 -7.18 -1.32 -16.47
CA ALA A 184 -8.32 -2.18 -16.14
C ALA A 184 -8.84 -1.91 -14.73
#